data_AF-T0RA97-F1
#
_entry.id   AF-T0RA97-F1
#
_cell.length_a   1.000
_cell.length_b   1.000
_cell.length_c   1.000
_cell.angle_alpha   90.00
_cell.angle_beta   90.00
_cell.angle_gamma   90.00
#
_symmetry.space_group_name_H-M   'P 1'
#
loop_
_entity.id
_entity.type
_entity.pdbx_description
1 polymer ?
#
loop_
_entity_poly.entity_id
_entity_poly.type
_entity_poly.pdbx_seq_one_letter_code
_entity_poly.pdbx_strand_id
1 'polypeptide(L)'
;MIRHVVGRGIVTEKSSSAKAAPTPMKPTSMKGYLIHCVVPQQAGDYTEYAVVVEDSRGRSLWEVKRRYSVVADLRDNLDDVFDAPHCHYCKGLAAKLRALPFPAKKLFHTDDVLSQRAIDLHAYMEALLKIGANPLYRNCTLVATQAHWLLQRFFTSGQVRYLSITPRDQREGRIPCLLRQLQLTEPPLPKKHGYSKCSLAPILELAPPMAC
;
A
#
# COMPACT_ATOMS: atom_id res chain seq x y z
N MET A 1 6.55 60.19 26.68
CA MET A 1 7.32 60.03 27.93
C MET A 1 7.02 58.64 28.51
N ILE A 2 7.71 57.61 28.04
CA ILE A 2 7.82 56.30 28.71
C ILE A 2 9.25 55.84 28.45
N ARG A 3 10.06 55.84 29.51
CA ARG A 3 11.42 55.30 29.52
C ARG A 3 11.31 53.86 30.02
N HIS A 4 11.84 52.89 29.28
CA HIS A 4 12.51 51.76 29.92
C HIS A 4 13.87 51.54 29.29
N VAL A 5 14.85 51.54 30.18
CA VAL A 5 16.29 51.59 29.95
C VAL A 5 16.82 50.17 29.77
N VAL A 6 17.50 50.00 28.65
CA VAL A 6 18.58 49.08 28.28
C VAL A 6 19.17 48.22 29.41
N GLY A 7 18.95 46.91 29.31
CA GLY A 7 19.88 45.88 29.78
C GLY A 7 20.81 45.49 28.64
N ARG A 8 22.11 45.71 28.83
CA ARG A 8 23.18 45.43 27.88
C ARG A 8 23.23 43.94 27.52
N GLY A 9 23.08 43.65 26.23
CA GLY A 9 23.44 42.38 25.62
C GLY A 9 23.33 42.53 24.11
N ILE A 10 24.45 42.73 23.43
CA ILE A 10 24.49 42.68 21.96
C ILE A 10 24.26 41.21 21.59
N VAL A 11 23.04 40.86 21.24
CA VAL A 11 22.75 39.60 20.55
C VAL A 11 22.75 39.93 19.07
N THR A 12 23.87 39.66 18.40
CA THR A 12 23.91 39.59 16.94
C THR A 12 22.96 38.47 16.49
N GLU A 13 21.78 38.84 15.99
CA GLU A 13 20.91 37.92 15.25
C GLU A 13 21.62 37.49 13.97
N LYS A 14 22.29 36.34 14.01
CA LYS A 14 22.57 35.57 12.80
C LYS A 14 21.29 34.85 12.43
N SER A 15 20.62 35.34 11.39
CA SER A 15 19.53 34.66 10.68
C SER A 15 20.05 33.39 10.01
N SER A 16 20.34 32.34 10.78
CA SER A 16 20.52 31.01 10.20
C SER A 16 19.16 30.36 10.02
N SER A 17 18.57 30.54 8.84
CA SER A 17 17.57 29.59 8.33
C SER A 17 18.25 28.24 8.11
N ALA A 18 18.41 27.48 9.19
CA ALA A 18 18.76 26.08 9.10
C ALA A 18 17.52 25.34 8.58
N LYS A 19 17.52 25.08 7.28
CA LYS A 19 16.58 24.16 6.63
C LYS A 19 16.78 22.81 7.31
N ALA A 20 15.89 22.46 8.23
CA ALA A 20 15.95 21.19 8.94
C ALA A 20 15.99 20.07 7.89
N ALA A 21 17.13 19.39 7.79
CA ALA A 21 17.24 18.20 6.97
C ALA A 21 16.19 17.20 7.47
N PRO A 22 15.40 16.57 6.59
CA PRO A 22 14.40 15.61 7.02
C PRO A 22 15.11 14.51 7.82
N THR A 23 14.76 14.41 9.10
CA THR A 23 15.23 13.33 9.97
C THR A 23 14.95 12.00 9.28
N PRO A 24 15.92 11.05 9.25
CA PRO A 24 15.69 9.75 8.67
C PRO A 24 14.51 9.11 9.40
N MET A 25 13.38 8.99 8.71
CA MET A 25 12.18 8.38 9.26
C MET A 25 12.54 6.94 9.64
N LYS A 26 12.41 6.62 10.93
CA LYS A 26 12.59 5.24 11.38
C LYS A 26 11.65 4.34 10.58
N PRO A 27 12.12 3.17 10.12
CA PRO A 27 11.27 2.29 9.36
C PRO A 27 10.04 1.92 10.18
N THR A 28 8.86 2.23 9.67
CA THR A 28 7.59 1.90 10.33
C THR A 28 7.26 0.45 10.05
N SER A 29 6.58 -0.21 10.98
CA SER A 29 6.25 -1.62 10.81
C SER A 29 5.26 -1.81 9.66
N MET A 30 5.66 -2.50 8.58
CA MET A 30 4.78 -2.94 7.49
C MET A 30 3.71 -3.98 7.90
N LYS A 31 3.65 -4.32 9.19
CA LYS A 31 2.63 -5.25 9.71
C LYS A 31 1.26 -4.59 9.53
N GLY A 32 0.37 -5.23 8.77
CA GLY A 32 -0.95 -4.69 8.48
C GLY A 32 -1.07 -4.01 7.12
N TYR A 33 0.01 -3.97 6.32
CA TYR A 33 -0.08 -3.57 4.92
C TYR A 33 -0.76 -4.66 4.09
N LEU A 34 -1.72 -4.28 3.25
CA LEU A 34 -2.50 -5.16 2.39
C LEU A 34 -2.54 -4.58 0.97
N ILE A 35 -2.46 -5.44 -0.05
CA ILE A 35 -2.57 -5.03 -1.46
C ILE A 35 -3.95 -5.42 -1.98
N HIS A 36 -4.76 -4.42 -2.35
CA HIS A 36 -6.12 -4.63 -2.86
C HIS A 36 -6.14 -5.03 -4.32
N CYS A 37 -5.34 -4.35 -5.12
CA CYS A 37 -5.22 -4.61 -6.55
C CYS A 37 -3.90 -4.10 -7.10
N VAL A 38 -3.52 -4.69 -8.23
CA VAL A 38 -2.46 -4.21 -9.11
C VAL A 38 -3.09 -4.12 -10.50
N VAL A 39 -3.06 -2.93 -11.10
CA VAL A 39 -3.71 -2.67 -12.39
C VAL A 39 -2.70 -2.06 -13.36
N PRO A 40 -2.56 -2.57 -14.59
CA PRO A 40 -1.73 -1.93 -15.59
C PRO A 40 -2.36 -0.60 -16.02
N GLN A 41 -1.55 0.44 -16.13
CA GLN A 41 -1.92 1.77 -16.59
C GLN A 41 -0.92 2.24 -17.63
N GLN A 42 -1.42 2.71 -18.78
CA GLN A 42 -0.58 3.30 -19.79
C GLN A 42 -0.14 4.70 -19.35
N ALA A 43 1.16 4.93 -19.31
CA ALA A 43 1.78 6.20 -18.91
C ALA A 43 2.69 6.68 -20.06
N GLY A 44 2.07 7.22 -21.12
CA GLY A 44 2.79 7.62 -22.32
C GLY A 44 3.29 6.41 -23.11
N ASP A 45 4.60 6.27 -23.22
CA ASP A 45 5.31 5.24 -23.98
C ASP A 45 5.58 3.95 -23.19
N TYR A 46 5.25 3.91 -21.91
CA TYR A 46 5.46 2.74 -21.05
C TYR A 46 4.21 2.40 -20.23
N THR A 47 4.20 1.20 -19.68
CA THR A 47 3.15 0.73 -18.76
C THR A 47 3.66 0.77 -17.32
N GLU A 48 2.85 1.35 -16.44
CA GLU A 48 3.02 1.26 -14.99
C GLU A 48 1.97 0.33 -14.39
N TYR A 49 2.27 -0.18 -13.21
CA TYR A 49 1.35 -0.95 -12.40
C TYR A 49 0.95 -0.07 -11.22
N ALA A 50 -0.31 0.35 -11.19
CA ALA A 50 -0.91 1.03 -10.06
C ALA A 50 -1.24 0.00 -8.98
N VAL A 51 -0.60 0.14 -7.82
CA VAL A 51 -0.74 -0.76 -6.67
C VAL A 51 -1.48 -0.03 -5.58
N VAL A 52 -2.67 -0.53 -5.22
CA VAL A 52 -3.47 0.03 -4.12
C VAL A 52 -3.11 -0.69 -2.84
N VAL A 53 -2.57 0.06 -1.87
CA VAL A 53 -2.06 -0.44 -0.59
C VAL A 53 -2.87 0.17 0.55
N GLU A 54 -3.31 -0.68 1.47
CA GLU A 54 -3.96 -0.29 2.73
C GLU A 54 -3.03 -0.55 3.91
N ASP A 55 -2.88 0.41 4.81
CA ASP A 55 -2.42 0.17 6.17
C ASP A 55 -3.63 -0.01 7.09
N SER A 56 -3.98 -1.27 7.35
CA SER A 56 -5.10 -1.63 8.23
C SER A 56 -4.96 -1.11 9.67
N ARG A 57 -3.73 -0.78 10.11
CA ARG A 57 -3.47 -0.25 11.46
C ARG A 57 -3.52 1.27 11.48
N GLY A 58 -2.90 1.90 10.49
CA GLY A 58 -2.88 3.35 10.29
C GLY A 58 -4.17 3.92 9.70
N ARG A 59 -5.06 3.06 9.20
CA ARG A 59 -6.30 3.41 8.49
C ARG A 59 -6.06 4.32 7.29
N SER A 60 -4.93 4.12 6.60
CA SER A 60 -4.59 4.84 5.38
C SER A 60 -4.70 3.91 4.17
N LEU A 61 -5.14 4.47 3.05
CA LEU A 61 -5.25 3.80 1.76
C LEU A 61 -4.61 4.70 0.72
N TRP A 62 -3.67 4.15 -0.04
CA TRP A 62 -2.91 4.92 -1.03
C TRP A 62 -2.60 4.07 -2.26
N GLU A 63 -2.27 4.77 -3.34
CA GLU A 63 -1.79 4.18 -4.58
C GLU A 63 -0.30 4.51 -4.74
N VAL A 64 0.47 3.52 -5.19
CA VAL A 64 1.82 3.73 -5.73
C VAL A 64 1.90 3.17 -7.14
N LYS A 65 2.53 3.91 -8.04
CA LYS A 65 2.76 3.45 -9.42
C LYS A 65 4.18 2.93 -9.59
N ARG A 66 4.32 1.74 -10.18
CA ARG A 66 5.63 1.09 -10.40
C ARG A 66 5.69 0.51 -11.80
N ARG A 67 6.76 0.79 -12.53
CA ARG A 67 7.07 0.04 -13.75
C ARG A 67 7.52 -1.38 -13.39
N TYR A 68 7.37 -2.32 -14.32
CA TYR A 68 7.88 -3.68 -14.14
C TYR A 68 9.37 -3.70 -13.77
N SER A 69 10.18 -2.88 -14.44
CA SER A 69 11.62 -2.78 -14.16
C SER A 69 11.89 -2.40 -12.70
N VAL A 70 11.12 -1.49 -12.12
CA VAL A 70 11.30 -1.07 -10.72
C VAL A 70 11.00 -2.22 -9.75
N VAL A 71 10.08 -3.13 -10.09
CA VAL A 71 9.82 -4.33 -9.28
C VAL A 71 10.94 -5.35 -9.44
N ALA A 72 11.49 -5.48 -10.65
CA ALA A 72 12.66 -6.33 -10.90
C ALA A 72 13.89 -5.79 -10.13
N ASP A 73 14.15 -4.49 -10.20
CA ASP A 73 15.23 -3.86 -9.44
C ASP A 73 15.05 -4.08 -7.93
N LEU A 74 13.82 -4.01 -7.39
CA LEU A 74 13.59 -4.33 -5.98
C LEU A 74 13.99 -5.78 -5.65
N ARG A 75 13.62 -6.73 -6.52
CA ARG A 75 13.98 -8.15 -6.32
C ARG A 75 15.49 -8.31 -6.28
N ASP A 76 16.19 -7.72 -7.24
CA ASP A 76 17.64 -7.84 -7.37
C ASP A 76 18.34 -7.17 -6.19
N ASN A 77 17.93 -5.94 -5.83
CA ASN A 77 18.45 -5.24 -4.63
C ASN A 77 18.21 -6.03 -3.33
N LEU A 78 17.07 -6.72 -3.20
CA LEU A 78 16.81 -7.59 -2.06
C LEU A 78 17.72 -8.81 -2.06
N ASP A 79 18.03 -9.36 -3.23
CA ASP A 79 18.95 -10.49 -3.34
C ASP A 79 20.38 -10.10 -2.96
N ASP A 80 20.85 -8.95 -3.46
CA ASP A 80 22.17 -8.38 -3.19
C ASP A 80 22.39 -8.14 -1.68
N VAL A 81 21.35 -7.66 -0.97
CA VAL A 81 21.40 -7.49 0.50
C VAL A 81 21.73 -8.82 1.19
N PHE A 82 21.37 -9.95 0.60
CA PHE A 82 21.59 -11.29 1.13
C PHE A 82 22.61 -12.12 0.34
N ASP A 83 23.55 -11.48 -0.35
CA ASP A 83 24.70 -12.17 -0.97
C ASP A 83 25.59 -12.82 0.09
N ALA A 84 25.79 -12.14 1.23
CA ALA A 84 26.57 -12.63 2.36
C ALA A 84 25.70 -12.77 3.62
N PRO A 85 24.77 -13.74 3.68
CA PRO A 85 23.87 -13.89 4.80
C PRO A 85 24.62 -14.46 6.03
N HIS A 86 24.67 -13.69 7.10
CA HIS A 86 25.54 -13.94 8.25
C HIS A 86 24.88 -14.70 9.42
N CYS A 87 23.56 -14.89 9.44
CA CYS A 87 22.86 -15.61 10.52
C CYS A 87 21.66 -16.42 10.01
N HIS A 88 21.11 -17.30 10.86
CA HIS A 88 19.98 -18.16 10.49
C HIS A 88 18.73 -17.37 10.08
N TYR A 89 18.51 -16.18 10.66
CA TYR A 89 17.38 -15.31 10.32
C TYR A 89 17.48 -14.77 8.89
N CYS A 90 18.59 -14.13 8.51
CA CYS A 90 18.75 -13.59 7.16
C CYS A 90 18.93 -14.69 6.10
N LYS A 91 19.57 -15.82 6.44
CA LYS A 91 19.61 -17.01 5.58
C LYS A 91 18.20 -17.54 5.27
N GLY A 92 17.36 -17.71 6.30
CA GLY A 92 16.00 -18.19 6.13
C GLY A 92 15.10 -17.21 5.37
N LEU A 93 15.31 -15.90 5.57
CA LEU A 93 14.61 -14.86 4.81
C LEU A 93 15.01 -14.88 3.33
N ALA A 94 16.31 -14.89 3.04
CA ALA A 94 16.85 -14.91 1.69
C ALA A 94 16.34 -16.11 0.89
N ALA A 95 16.36 -17.30 1.50
CA ALA A 95 15.82 -18.51 0.87
C ALA A 95 14.33 -18.34 0.50
N LYS A 96 13.53 -17.74 1.38
CA LYS A 96 12.11 -17.47 1.10
C LYS A 96 11.90 -16.45 -0.01
N LEU A 97 12.71 -15.38 -0.04
CA LEU A 97 12.62 -14.35 -1.07
C LEU A 97 13.01 -14.90 -2.45
N ARG A 98 14.10 -15.67 -2.53
CA ARG A 98 14.55 -16.33 -3.77
C ARG A 98 13.57 -17.37 -4.31
N ALA A 99 12.82 -18.01 -3.42
CA ALA A 99 11.79 -19.00 -3.79
C ALA A 99 10.49 -18.36 -4.31
N LEU A 100 10.31 -17.04 -4.22
CA LEU A 100 9.10 -16.39 -4.71
C LEU A 100 9.03 -16.45 -6.25
N PRO A 101 7.89 -16.86 -6.84
CA PRO A 101 7.72 -16.79 -8.27
C PRO A 101 7.68 -15.32 -8.72
N PHE A 102 8.48 -14.99 -9.73
CA PHE A 102 8.52 -13.65 -10.31
C PHE A 102 8.13 -13.70 -11.78
N PRO A 103 7.26 -12.79 -12.26
CA PRO A 103 6.82 -12.80 -13.65
C PRO A 103 7.99 -12.57 -14.61
N ALA A 104 8.13 -13.47 -15.59
CA ALA A 104 9.18 -13.39 -16.59
C ALA A 104 9.03 -12.16 -17.50
N LYS A 105 10.17 -11.61 -17.94
CA LYS A 105 10.20 -10.55 -18.94
C LYS A 105 9.77 -11.13 -20.29
N LYS A 106 8.63 -10.67 -20.81
CA LYS A 106 8.16 -11.02 -22.16
C LYS A 106 8.53 -9.92 -23.14
N LEU A 107 8.93 -10.30 -24.34
CA LEU A 107 9.32 -9.38 -25.42
C LEU A 107 8.13 -8.62 -26.02
N PHE A 108 6.92 -9.16 -25.89
CA PHE A 108 5.68 -8.56 -26.40
C PHE A 108 4.76 -8.16 -25.24
N HIS A 109 4.04 -7.05 -25.41
CA HIS A 109 3.15 -6.46 -24.40
C HIS A 109 1.74 -6.34 -24.96
N THR A 110 1.07 -7.49 -25.11
CA THR A 110 -0.39 -7.51 -25.35
C THR A 110 -1.14 -7.24 -24.04
N ASP A 111 -2.40 -6.81 -24.13
CA ASP A 111 -3.22 -6.57 -22.93
C ASP A 111 -3.36 -7.81 -22.04
N ASP A 112 -3.43 -9.00 -22.62
CA ASP A 112 -3.42 -10.27 -21.88
C ASP A 112 -2.12 -10.47 -21.11
N VAL A 113 -0.98 -10.14 -21.72
CA VAL A 113 0.33 -10.22 -21.06
C VAL A 113 0.42 -9.21 -19.93
N LEU A 114 -0.09 -8.00 -20.12
CA LEU A 114 -0.08 -6.95 -19.09
C LEU A 114 -0.99 -7.33 -17.91
N SER A 115 -2.17 -7.88 -18.20
CA SER A 115 -3.14 -8.32 -17.21
C SER A 115 -2.63 -9.52 -16.40
N GLN A 116 -2.11 -10.55 -17.08
CA GLN A 116 -1.50 -11.69 -16.38
C GLN A 116 -0.31 -11.25 -15.52
N ARG A 117 0.54 -10.37 -16.05
CA ARG A 117 1.66 -9.84 -15.28
C ARG A 117 1.19 -9.07 -14.04
N ALA A 118 0.07 -8.34 -14.13
CA ALA A 118 -0.49 -7.65 -12.97
C ALA A 118 -0.93 -8.63 -11.87
N ILE A 119 -1.54 -9.76 -12.24
CA ILE A 119 -1.90 -10.85 -11.31
C ILE A 119 -0.65 -11.42 -10.64
N ASP A 120 0.37 -11.75 -11.44
CA ASP A 120 1.62 -12.33 -10.93
C ASP A 120 2.36 -11.34 -9.99
N LEU A 121 2.38 -10.06 -10.37
CA LEU A 121 2.97 -8.99 -9.57
C LEU A 121 2.18 -8.75 -8.27
N HIS A 122 0.85 -8.83 -8.30
CA HIS A 122 0.01 -8.77 -7.09
C HIS A 122 0.41 -9.87 -6.11
N ALA A 123 0.44 -11.12 -6.57
CA ALA A 123 0.81 -12.27 -5.74
C ALA A 123 2.23 -12.15 -5.19
N TYR A 124 3.19 -11.73 -6.02
CA TYR A 124 4.57 -11.51 -5.62
C TYR A 124 4.70 -10.44 -4.52
N MET A 125 4.09 -9.27 -4.72
CA MET A 125 4.15 -8.18 -3.75
C MET A 125 3.43 -8.51 -2.45
N GLU A 126 2.31 -9.25 -2.51
CA GLU A 126 1.62 -9.74 -1.31
C GLU A 126 2.51 -10.71 -0.51
N ALA A 127 3.22 -11.60 -1.20
CA ALA A 127 4.17 -12.50 -0.57
C ALA A 127 5.35 -11.75 0.08
N LEU A 128 5.88 -10.71 -0.57
CA LEU A 128 6.90 -9.83 0.01
C LEU A 128 6.43 -9.20 1.32
N LEU A 129 5.21 -8.66 1.35
CA LEU A 129 4.64 -8.06 2.56
C LEU A 129 4.47 -9.09 3.67
N LYS A 130 3.97 -10.31 3.37
CA LYS A 130 3.86 -11.40 4.34
C LYS A 130 5.20 -11.78 4.95
N ILE A 131 6.23 -11.86 4.13
CA ILE A 131 7.60 -12.17 4.56
C ILE A 131 8.17 -11.02 5.42
N GLY A 132 8.08 -9.77 4.96
CA GLY A 132 8.60 -8.58 5.68
C GLY A 132 7.82 -8.22 6.96
N ALA A 133 6.57 -8.67 7.07
CA ALA A 133 5.76 -8.53 8.28
C ALA A 133 6.10 -9.56 9.36
N ASN A 134 6.86 -10.61 9.04
CA ASN A 134 7.22 -11.66 10.00
C ASN A 134 8.25 -11.14 11.02
N PRO A 135 7.90 -11.06 12.31
CA PRO A 135 8.79 -10.51 13.34
C PRO A 135 10.05 -11.35 13.57
N LEU A 136 10.04 -12.64 13.22
CA LEU A 136 11.18 -13.55 13.41
C LEU A 136 12.44 -13.05 12.72
N TYR A 137 12.31 -12.46 11.53
CA TYR A 137 13.46 -11.99 10.75
C TYR A 137 14.02 -10.66 11.24
N ARG A 138 13.24 -9.87 11.99
CA ARG A 138 13.65 -8.55 12.50
C ARG A 138 14.68 -8.62 13.63
N ASN A 139 14.97 -9.82 14.15
CA ASN A 139 16.07 -10.03 15.08
C ASN A 139 17.45 -9.84 14.42
N CYS A 140 17.51 -9.86 13.08
CA CYS A 140 18.71 -9.55 12.33
C CYS A 140 18.74 -8.07 11.94
N THR A 141 19.83 -7.36 12.27
CA THR A 141 20.01 -5.93 11.95
C THR A 141 19.99 -5.66 10.45
N LEU A 142 20.63 -6.51 9.64
CA LEU A 142 20.62 -6.43 8.18
C LEU A 142 19.19 -6.42 7.62
N VAL A 143 18.34 -7.30 8.14
CA VAL A 143 16.92 -7.38 7.75
C VAL A 143 16.15 -6.15 8.25
N ALA A 144 16.26 -5.84 9.53
CA ALA A 144 15.49 -4.78 10.19
C ALA A 144 15.79 -3.39 9.63
N THR A 145 17.00 -3.19 9.11
CA THR A 145 17.43 -1.90 8.54
C THR A 145 17.33 -1.90 7.02
N GLN A 146 18.09 -2.74 6.32
CA GLN A 146 18.26 -2.62 4.88
C GLN A 146 17.06 -3.19 4.12
N ALA A 147 16.76 -4.48 4.30
CA ALA A 147 15.67 -5.12 3.56
C ALA A 147 14.31 -4.50 3.90
N HIS A 148 14.07 -4.20 5.18
CA HIS A 148 12.83 -3.54 5.61
C HIS A 148 12.71 -2.13 5.02
N TRP A 149 13.80 -1.35 4.95
CA TRP A 149 13.78 -0.03 4.34
C TRP A 149 13.51 -0.09 2.83
N LEU A 150 14.11 -1.04 2.10
CA LEU A 150 13.85 -1.25 0.68
C LEU A 150 12.37 -1.52 0.41
N LEU A 151 11.78 -2.46 1.16
CA LEU A 151 10.36 -2.79 1.04
C LEU A 151 9.47 -1.61 1.41
N GLN A 152 9.73 -0.95 2.54
CA GLN A 152 8.92 0.19 2.96
C GLN A 152 8.99 1.33 1.92
N ARG A 153 10.18 1.69 1.46
CA ARG A 153 10.37 2.69 0.40
C ARG A 153 9.61 2.30 -0.86
N PHE A 154 9.68 1.03 -1.27
CA PHE A 154 8.97 0.54 -2.44
C PHE A 154 7.45 0.68 -2.32
N PHE A 155 6.85 0.47 -1.15
CA PHE A 155 5.40 0.58 -0.99
C PHE A 155 4.89 1.99 -0.64
N THR A 156 5.77 2.94 -0.29
CA THR A 156 5.35 4.28 0.19
C THR A 156 5.89 5.44 -0.64
N SER A 157 6.97 5.25 -1.40
CA SER A 157 7.57 6.32 -2.20
C SER A 157 6.63 6.77 -3.31
N GLY A 158 6.37 8.06 -3.42
CA GLY A 158 5.42 8.59 -4.41
C GLY A 158 3.98 8.13 -4.17
N GLN A 159 3.63 7.79 -2.92
CA GLN A 159 2.26 7.47 -2.57
C GLN A 159 1.31 8.66 -2.84
N VAL A 160 0.18 8.35 -3.44
CA VAL A 160 -0.92 9.29 -3.64
C VAL A 160 -2.12 8.75 -2.85
N ARG A 161 -2.79 9.61 -2.09
CA ARG A 161 -3.98 9.21 -1.33
C ARG A 161 -5.00 8.60 -2.28
N TYR A 162 -5.41 7.37 -2.01
CA TYR A 162 -6.39 6.68 -2.85
C TYR A 162 -7.78 7.09 -2.37
N LEU A 163 -8.45 7.93 -3.16
CA LEU A 163 -9.82 8.30 -2.91
C LEU A 163 -10.70 7.27 -3.62
N SER A 164 -11.37 6.41 -2.85
CA SER A 164 -12.38 5.49 -3.38
C SER A 164 -13.65 6.26 -3.76
N ILE A 165 -13.56 7.11 -4.77
CA ILE A 165 -14.71 7.71 -5.43
C ILE A 165 -14.69 7.16 -6.85
N THR A 166 -15.17 5.94 -7.04
CA THR A 166 -15.55 5.45 -8.37
C THR A 166 -16.97 5.92 -8.65
N PRO A 167 -17.21 6.83 -9.62
CA PRO A 167 -18.54 7.10 -10.13
C PRO A 167 -19.00 5.92 -11.01
N ARG A 168 -20.32 5.73 -11.07
CA ARG A 168 -21.07 4.76 -11.89
C ARG A 168 -20.47 4.61 -13.30
N ASP A 169 -20.05 3.40 -13.69
CA ASP A 169 -20.31 2.78 -15.02
C ASP A 169 -19.42 1.60 -15.43
N GLN A 170 -18.60 1.01 -14.56
CA GLN A 170 -18.00 -0.29 -14.86
C GLN A 170 -18.42 -1.35 -13.85
N ARG A 171 -19.20 -2.31 -14.38
CA ARG A 171 -19.61 -3.55 -13.75
C ARG A 171 -18.38 -4.28 -13.22
N GLU A 172 -18.21 -4.23 -11.91
CA GLU A 172 -17.66 -5.26 -10.99
C GLU A 172 -17.22 -4.54 -9.72
N GLY A 173 -18.20 -4.19 -8.89
CA GLY A 173 -17.98 -3.53 -7.61
C GLY A 173 -17.16 -4.40 -6.67
N ARG A 174 -15.86 -4.12 -6.56
CA ARG A 174 -15.05 -4.62 -5.44
C ARG A 174 -15.43 -3.83 -4.20
N ILE A 175 -16.28 -4.45 -3.40
CA ILE A 175 -16.77 -3.97 -2.11
C ILE A 175 -15.57 -3.63 -1.20
N PRO A 176 -15.46 -2.39 -0.67
CA PRO A 176 -14.47 -2.03 0.33
C PRO A 176 -14.51 -2.94 1.55
N CYS A 177 -13.35 -3.24 2.12
CA CYS A 177 -13.13 -4.16 3.25
C CYS A 177 -14.06 -3.93 4.47
N LEU A 178 -14.48 -2.69 4.72
CA LEU A 178 -15.44 -2.36 5.79
C LEU A 178 -16.83 -2.96 5.57
N LEU A 179 -17.28 -3.09 4.31
CA LEU A 179 -18.56 -3.73 3.98
C LEU A 179 -18.46 -5.26 3.97
N ARG A 180 -17.27 -5.82 3.73
CA ARG A 180 -17.04 -7.28 3.79
C ARG A 180 -17.13 -7.83 5.21
N GLN A 181 -16.69 -7.05 6.21
CA GLN A 181 -16.85 -7.44 7.62
C GLN A 181 -18.31 -7.44 8.06
N LEU A 182 -19.14 -6.53 7.53
CA LEU A 182 -20.58 -6.54 7.81
C LEU A 182 -21.31 -7.72 7.19
N GLN A 183 -20.83 -8.25 6.05
CA GLN A 183 -21.39 -9.45 5.42
C GLN A 183 -20.98 -10.77 6.11
N LEU A 184 -19.86 -10.79 6.83
CA LEU A 184 -19.41 -11.96 7.59
C LEU A 184 -19.95 -11.99 9.03
N THR A 185 -20.59 -10.91 9.46
CA THR A 185 -21.21 -10.81 10.79
C THR A 185 -22.71 -11.05 10.67
N GLU A 186 -23.11 -12.17 10.06
CA GLU A 186 -24.46 -12.71 10.28
C GLU A 186 -24.44 -13.51 11.59
N PRO A 187 -25.10 -13.05 12.66
CA PRO A 187 -25.31 -13.90 13.83
C PRO A 187 -26.25 -15.06 13.45
N PRO A 188 -26.05 -16.27 13.99
CA PRO A 188 -26.93 -17.40 13.72
C PRO A 188 -28.33 -17.07 14.24
N LEU A 189 -29.32 -17.08 13.34
CA LEU A 189 -30.73 -16.84 13.66
C LEU A 189 -31.24 -17.83 14.73
N PRO A 190 -31.70 -17.39 15.90
CA PRO A 190 -32.66 -18.13 16.68
C PRO A 190 -34.08 -17.89 16.13
N LYS A 191 -34.87 -18.96 16.11
CA LYS A 191 -36.25 -19.01 15.62
C LYS A 191 -37.16 -18.02 16.35
N LYS A 192 -38.01 -17.35 15.55
CA LYS A 192 -39.36 -16.79 15.83
C LYS A 192 -39.54 -15.90 17.08
N HIS A 193 -39.76 -14.60 16.84
CA HIS A 193 -41.02 -13.86 17.04
C HIS A 193 -40.74 -12.37 17.28
N GLY A 194 -41.61 -11.51 16.73
CA GLY A 194 -41.81 -10.16 17.24
C GLY A 194 -41.24 -9.04 16.36
N TYR A 195 -42.15 -8.25 15.80
CA TYR A 195 -41.90 -7.02 15.05
C TYR A 195 -40.92 -6.07 15.74
N SER A 196 -39.96 -5.50 14.99
CA SER A 196 -39.71 -4.05 15.05
C SER A 196 -39.00 -3.56 13.78
N LYS A 197 -39.42 -2.36 13.39
CA LYS A 197 -39.23 -1.69 12.11
C LYS A 197 -37.79 -1.20 11.92
N CYS A 198 -37.24 -1.46 10.73
CA CYS A 198 -36.50 -0.49 9.89
C CYS A 198 -36.16 -1.20 8.57
N SER A 199 -37.18 -1.49 7.76
CA SER A 199 -36.98 -1.93 6.38
C SER A 199 -36.71 -0.69 5.53
N LEU A 200 -35.48 -0.54 5.03
CA LEU A 200 -35.21 0.37 3.91
C LEU A 200 -35.83 -0.27 2.67
N ALA A 201 -37.02 0.19 2.29
CA ALA A 201 -37.63 -0.20 1.05
C ALA A 201 -36.73 0.26 -0.13
N PRO A 202 -36.53 -0.59 -1.16
CA PRO A 202 -35.82 -0.19 -2.36
C PRO A 202 -36.66 0.83 -3.13
N ILE A 203 -36.15 2.05 -3.29
CA ILE A 203 -36.74 3.04 -4.20
C ILE A 203 -36.32 2.62 -5.61
N LEU A 204 -37.16 1.78 -6.23
CA LEU A 204 -37.15 1.55 -7.66
C LEU A 204 -38.54 1.91 -8.19
N GLU A 205 -38.51 2.70 -9.27
CA GLU A 205 -39.58 2.92 -10.24
C GLU A 205 -40.74 3.82 -9.85
N LEU A 206 -40.71 5.04 -10.38
CA LEU A 206 -41.88 5.75 -10.92
C LEU A 206 -41.38 6.75 -11.97
N ALA A 207 -41.12 6.25 -13.19
CA ALA A 207 -41.15 7.10 -14.38
C ALA A 207 -42.61 7.10 -14.89
N PRO A 208 -43.25 8.26 -15.13
CA PRO A 208 -44.59 8.29 -15.66
C PRO A 208 -44.59 7.87 -17.15
N PRO A 209 -45.63 7.17 -17.63
CA PRO A 209 -45.76 6.88 -19.05
C PRO A 209 -46.01 8.18 -19.82
N MET A 210 -45.20 8.44 -20.85
CA MET A 210 -45.54 9.43 -21.87
C MET A 210 -46.71 8.88 -22.69
N ALA A 211 -47.85 9.56 -22.63
CA ALA A 211 -48.90 9.39 -23.63
C ALA A 211 -48.63 10.34 -24.81
N CYS A 212 -48.87 9.82 -26.01
CA CYS A 212 -48.80 10.55 -27.29
C CYS A 212 -49.73 11.76 -27.36
#